data_AF-A0A415U8S6-F1
#
_entry.id   AF-A0A415U8S6-F1
#
_cell.length_a   1.000
_cell.length_b   1.000
_cell.length_c   1.000
_cell.angle_alpha   90.00
_cell.angle_beta   90.00
_cell.angle_gamma   90.00
#
_symmetry.space_group_name_H-M   'P 1'
#
loop_
_entity.id
_entity.type
_entity.pdbx_description
1 polymer ?
#
loop_
_entity_poly.entity_id
_entity_poly.type
_entity_poly.pdbx_seq_one_letter_code
_entity_poly.pdbx_strand_id
1 'polypeptide(L)'
;MSELKERLLPAIKSRADVKSKRISVSKLLKMSGMENYFNVCCSRIIQEGDTEELEAAGIEIDMGITSGQYDVHLNSNGFLKSKRVLLGYIPEKTLEDVFISLCYEEQITMQVNSLAQMLRNIKTGELIKGFLEMAVWHKKTCQNEYLENTQRYYILELFYRSHLWQAVRKLHGAVADGYQRIKYRRIISELIKSAAA
;
A
#
# COMPACT_ATOMS: atom_id res chain seq x y z
N MET A 1 -5.71 15.18 9.12
CA MET A 1 -4.56 15.81 8.44
C MET A 1 -3.25 15.06 8.65
N SER A 2 -2.87 14.61 9.88
CA SER A 2 -1.60 13.87 10.07
C SER A 2 -1.54 12.56 9.29
N GLU A 3 -2.60 11.75 9.32
CA GLU A 3 -2.66 10.46 8.62
C GLU A 3 -2.49 10.59 7.10
N LEU A 4 -3.09 11.62 6.50
CA LEU A 4 -2.95 11.90 5.08
C LEU A 4 -1.50 12.31 4.74
N LYS A 5 -0.87 13.15 5.58
CA LYS A 5 0.54 13.54 5.40
C LYS A 5 1.48 12.32 5.49
N GLU A 6 1.24 11.44 6.45
CA GLU A 6 2.03 10.22 6.69
C GLU A 6 1.95 9.24 5.51
N ARG A 7 0.77 9.10 4.88
CA ARG A 7 0.57 8.20 3.72
C ARG A 7 0.99 8.82 2.39
N LEU A 8 0.92 10.15 2.25
CA LEU A 8 1.30 10.85 1.03
C LEU A 8 2.81 10.80 0.77
N LEU A 9 3.64 10.91 1.81
CA LEU A 9 5.09 10.90 1.65
C LEU A 9 5.64 9.58 1.04
N PRO A 10 5.21 8.39 1.49
CA PRO A 10 5.48 7.12 0.82
C PRO A 10 5.03 7.09 -0.64
N ALA A 11 3.84 7.63 -0.96
CA ALA A 11 3.28 7.65 -2.32
C ALA A 11 4.10 8.52 -3.30
N ILE A 12 4.60 9.66 -2.81
CA ILE A 12 5.51 10.54 -3.56
C ILE A 12 6.86 9.82 -3.77
N LYS A 13 7.41 9.22 -2.70
CA LYS A 13 8.71 8.51 -2.75
C LYS A 13 8.70 7.29 -3.67
N SER A 14 7.63 6.51 -3.65
CA SER A 14 7.48 5.33 -4.50
C SER A 14 7.26 5.72 -5.96
N ARG A 15 6.63 6.89 -6.21
CA ARG A 15 6.08 7.32 -7.49
C ARG A 15 5.07 6.32 -8.07
N ALA A 16 4.38 5.60 -7.18
CA ALA A 16 3.32 4.67 -7.51
C ALA A 16 2.09 4.95 -6.63
N ASP A 17 0.92 4.57 -7.11
CA ASP A 17 -0.30 4.71 -6.32
C ASP A 17 -0.26 3.78 -5.11
N VAL A 18 -0.80 4.27 -4.00
CA VAL A 18 -1.00 3.48 -2.79
C VAL A 18 -2.16 2.53 -3.07
N LYS A 19 -1.92 1.22 -2.92
CA LYS A 19 -2.99 0.23 -3.00
C LYS A 19 -3.94 0.42 -1.82
N SER A 20 -5.24 0.42 -2.08
CA SER A 20 -6.25 0.41 -1.02
C SER A 20 -6.07 -0.80 -0.14
N LYS A 21 -6.26 -0.60 1.16
CA LYS A 21 -6.23 -1.67 2.15
C LYS A 21 -7.35 -2.66 1.86
N ARG A 22 -7.01 -3.94 1.85
CA ARG A 22 -7.97 -5.05 1.73
C ARG A 22 -8.04 -5.79 3.05
N ILE A 23 -9.21 -6.31 3.39
CA ILE A 23 -9.39 -7.12 4.59
C ILE A 23 -9.33 -8.60 4.26
N SER A 24 -8.62 -9.36 5.06
CA SER A 24 -8.53 -10.81 4.96
C SER A 24 -9.77 -11.45 5.60
N VAL A 25 -10.38 -12.40 4.89
CA VAL A 25 -11.50 -13.20 5.41
C VAL A 25 -11.05 -14.05 6.60
N SER A 26 -9.80 -14.53 6.60
CA SER A 26 -9.22 -15.22 7.75
C SER A 26 -9.27 -14.35 9.02
N LYS A 27 -8.81 -13.09 8.91
CA LYS A 27 -8.81 -12.15 10.05
C LYS A 27 -10.23 -11.81 10.51
N LEU A 28 -11.16 -11.63 9.58
CA LEU A 28 -12.57 -11.39 9.89
C LEU A 28 -13.17 -12.52 10.71
N LEU A 29 -12.94 -13.77 10.30
CA LEU A 29 -13.47 -14.93 11.02
C LEU A 29 -12.81 -15.12 12.38
N LYS A 30 -11.51 -14.83 12.51
CA LYS A 30 -10.80 -14.80 13.80
C LYS A 30 -11.44 -13.83 14.79
N MET A 31 -11.81 -12.63 14.34
CA MET A 31 -12.45 -11.63 15.19
C MET A 31 -13.81 -12.09 15.76
N SER A 32 -14.48 -13.04 15.09
CA SER A 32 -15.77 -13.59 15.53
C SER A 32 -15.66 -15.01 16.08
N GLY A 33 -14.45 -15.56 16.25
CA GLY A 33 -14.25 -16.93 16.76
C GLY A 33 -14.70 -18.04 15.79
N MET A 34 -14.76 -17.75 14.48
CA MET A 34 -15.32 -18.64 13.44
C MET A 34 -14.24 -19.18 12.48
N GLU A 35 -13.02 -19.29 12.99
CA GLU A 35 -11.80 -19.67 12.26
C GLU A 35 -11.92 -21.04 11.59
N ASN A 36 -12.63 -21.96 12.23
CA ASN A 36 -12.88 -23.32 11.72
C ASN A 36 -13.68 -23.33 10.41
N TYR A 37 -14.40 -22.25 10.11
CA TYR A 37 -15.20 -22.12 8.89
C TYR A 37 -14.46 -21.41 7.75
N PHE A 38 -13.17 -21.07 7.94
CA PHE A 38 -12.38 -20.31 6.99
C PHE A 38 -12.43 -20.85 5.56
N ASN A 39 -12.10 -22.13 5.37
CA ASN A 39 -12.08 -22.74 4.04
C ASN A 39 -13.47 -22.74 3.39
N VAL A 40 -14.52 -22.99 4.17
CA VAL A 40 -15.91 -23.04 3.68
C VAL A 40 -16.37 -21.64 3.27
N CYS A 41 -16.13 -20.64 4.11
CA CYS A 41 -16.48 -19.25 3.84
C CYS A 41 -15.78 -18.74 2.58
N CYS A 42 -14.45 -18.93 2.46
CA CYS A 42 -13.70 -18.50 1.28
C CYS A 42 -14.15 -19.21 0.01
N SER A 43 -14.40 -20.53 0.08
CA SER A 43 -14.91 -21.29 -1.07
C SER A 43 -16.27 -20.76 -1.53
N ARG A 44 -17.17 -20.45 -0.60
CA ARG A 44 -18.49 -19.88 -0.92
C ARG A 44 -18.40 -18.48 -1.51
N ILE A 45 -17.51 -17.63 -1.01
CA ILE A 45 -17.27 -16.30 -1.60
C ILE A 45 -16.78 -16.43 -3.05
N ILE A 46 -15.86 -17.36 -3.31
CA ILE A 46 -15.34 -17.61 -4.66
C ILE A 46 -16.42 -18.19 -5.57
N GLN A 47 -17.28 -19.08 -5.07
CA GLN A 47 -18.38 -19.67 -5.83
C GLN A 47 -19.51 -18.68 -6.14
N GLU A 48 -19.83 -17.78 -5.20
CA GLU A 48 -20.85 -16.74 -5.40
C GLU A 48 -20.32 -15.57 -6.23
N GLY A 49 -19.00 -15.40 -6.31
CA GLY A 49 -18.35 -14.46 -7.22
C GLY A 49 -18.27 -15.03 -8.63
N ASP A 50 -18.70 -14.27 -9.64
CA ASP A 50 -18.53 -14.66 -11.03
C ASP A 50 -17.02 -14.78 -11.34
N THR A 51 -16.56 -16.00 -11.66
CA THR A 51 -15.14 -16.37 -11.63
C THR A 51 -14.28 -15.59 -12.62
N GLU A 52 -14.89 -14.99 -13.64
CA GLU A 52 -14.18 -14.19 -14.65
C GLU A 52 -13.96 -12.73 -14.22
N GLU A 53 -14.64 -12.26 -13.15
CA GLU A 53 -14.61 -10.86 -12.71
C GLU A 53 -14.30 -10.67 -11.22
N LEU A 54 -13.72 -11.66 -10.53
CA LEU A 54 -13.44 -11.56 -9.08
C LEU A 54 -12.64 -10.30 -8.70
N GLU A 55 -11.62 -9.96 -9.48
CA GLU A 55 -10.81 -8.76 -9.21
C GLU A 55 -11.63 -7.47 -9.42
N ALA A 56 -12.45 -7.40 -10.47
CA ALA A 56 -13.37 -6.29 -10.73
C ALA A 56 -14.48 -6.20 -9.67
N ALA A 57 -14.86 -7.34 -9.12
CA ALA A 57 -15.75 -7.47 -7.98
C ALA A 57 -15.08 -7.05 -6.66
N GLY A 58 -13.77 -6.81 -6.65
CA GLY A 58 -13.05 -6.39 -5.45
C GLY A 58 -12.61 -7.53 -4.54
N ILE A 59 -12.54 -8.74 -5.10
CA ILE A 59 -12.17 -9.98 -4.43
C ILE A 59 -10.81 -10.41 -4.99
N GLU A 60 -9.81 -10.51 -4.12
CA GLU A 60 -8.47 -11.01 -4.46
C GLU A 60 -8.19 -12.30 -3.71
N ILE A 61 -7.61 -13.26 -4.41
CA ILE A 61 -7.20 -14.54 -3.84
C ILE A 61 -5.69 -14.47 -3.66
N ASP A 62 -5.24 -14.45 -2.41
CA ASP A 62 -3.83 -14.54 -2.07
C ASP A 62 -3.45 -16.01 -1.90
N MET A 63 -2.64 -16.52 -2.83
CA MET A 63 -2.16 -17.91 -2.80
C MET A 63 -0.88 -17.97 -1.97
N GLY A 64 -0.94 -18.67 -0.85
CA GLY A 64 0.21 -18.89 0.02
C GLY A 64 1.32 -19.72 -0.66
N ILE A 65 2.54 -19.56 -0.14
CA ILE A 65 3.76 -20.23 -0.65
C ILE A 65 3.68 -21.76 -0.43
N THR A 66 2.92 -22.21 0.57
CA THR A 66 2.68 -23.62 0.87
C THR A 66 1.44 -24.11 0.13
N SER A 67 1.56 -25.24 -0.58
CA SER A 67 0.48 -25.80 -1.40
C SER A 67 -0.84 -25.93 -0.63
N GLY A 68 -1.88 -25.26 -1.13
CA GLY A 68 -3.26 -25.40 -0.62
C GLY A 68 -3.69 -24.39 0.44
N GLN A 69 -2.83 -23.48 0.87
CA GLN A 69 -3.25 -22.35 1.71
C GLN A 69 -3.54 -21.14 0.82
N TYR A 70 -4.77 -20.66 0.84
CA TYR A 70 -5.17 -19.41 0.18
C TYR A 70 -6.00 -18.58 1.15
N ASP A 71 -5.97 -17.26 0.99
CA ASP A 71 -6.86 -16.33 1.70
C ASP A 71 -7.58 -15.45 0.70
N VAL A 72 -8.78 -15.00 1.08
CA VAL A 72 -9.59 -14.10 0.30
C VAL A 72 -9.49 -12.71 0.91
N HIS A 73 -9.09 -11.76 0.09
CA HIS A 73 -8.89 -10.36 0.44
C HIS A 73 -9.97 -9.52 -0.23
N LEU A 74 -10.70 -8.75 0.56
CA LEU A 74 -11.84 -7.97 0.11
C LEU A 74 -11.55 -6.48 0.23
N ASN A 75 -11.82 -5.73 -0.83
CA ASN A 75 -12.02 -4.29 -0.74
C ASN A 75 -13.48 -3.99 -0.35
N SER A 76 -13.91 -2.73 -0.28
CA SER A 76 -15.29 -2.37 0.10
C SER A 76 -16.35 -3.00 -0.83
N ASN A 77 -16.11 -3.02 -2.14
CA ASN A 77 -17.01 -3.62 -3.12
C ASN A 77 -17.08 -5.15 -2.96
N GLY A 78 -15.93 -5.81 -2.83
CA GLY A 78 -15.84 -7.25 -2.61
C GLY A 78 -16.50 -7.65 -1.30
N PHE A 79 -16.38 -6.81 -0.27
CA PHE A 79 -17.06 -6.99 1.01
C PHE A 79 -18.58 -6.95 0.87
N LEU A 80 -19.12 -5.97 0.14
CA LEU A 80 -20.57 -5.87 -0.12
C LEU A 80 -21.09 -7.06 -0.92
N LYS A 81 -20.38 -7.44 -1.99
CA LYS A 81 -20.73 -8.62 -2.79
C LYS A 81 -20.71 -9.90 -1.96
N SER A 82 -19.79 -9.99 -1.00
CA SER A 82 -19.65 -11.13 -0.08
C SER A 82 -20.54 -11.04 1.17
N LYS A 83 -21.31 -9.96 1.38
CA LYS A 83 -22.04 -9.70 2.63
C LYS A 83 -22.95 -10.87 3.00
N ARG A 84 -23.65 -11.45 2.03
CA ARG A 84 -24.57 -12.58 2.25
C ARG A 84 -23.85 -13.81 2.82
N VAL A 85 -22.68 -14.15 2.29
CA VAL A 85 -21.87 -15.27 2.80
C VAL A 85 -21.35 -14.94 4.19
N LEU A 86 -20.79 -13.74 4.36
CA LEU A 86 -20.18 -13.30 5.63
C LEU A 86 -21.20 -13.28 6.78
N LEU A 87 -22.45 -12.87 6.53
CA LEU A 87 -23.53 -12.89 7.53
C LEU A 87 -23.84 -14.29 8.08
N GLY A 88 -23.49 -15.35 7.35
CA GLY A 88 -23.63 -16.73 7.82
C GLY A 88 -22.64 -17.10 8.93
N TYR A 89 -21.60 -16.29 9.14
CA TYR A 89 -20.51 -16.58 10.08
C TYR A 89 -20.26 -15.44 11.06
N ILE A 90 -20.48 -14.19 10.65
CA ILE A 90 -20.10 -12.99 11.40
C ILE A 90 -21.36 -12.18 11.69
N PRO A 91 -21.54 -11.68 12.93
CA PRO A 91 -22.68 -10.82 13.26
C PRO A 91 -22.75 -9.57 12.39
N GLU A 92 -23.96 -9.18 11.99
CA GLU A 92 -24.18 -8.03 11.09
C GLU A 92 -23.53 -6.75 11.59
N LYS A 93 -23.67 -6.43 12.88
CA LYS A 93 -23.06 -5.25 13.49
C LYS A 93 -21.53 -5.21 13.28
N THR A 94 -20.85 -6.34 13.45
CA THR A 94 -19.40 -6.43 13.22
C THR A 94 -19.05 -6.21 11.76
N LEU A 95 -19.87 -6.71 10.83
CA LEU A 95 -19.66 -6.48 9.40
C LEU A 95 -19.89 -5.02 9.02
N GLU A 96 -20.88 -4.34 9.61
CA GLU A 96 -21.14 -2.92 9.39
C GLU A 96 -19.95 -2.05 9.86
N ASP A 97 -19.45 -2.30 11.07
CA ASP A 97 -18.30 -1.56 11.62
C ASP A 97 -17.06 -1.73 10.71
N VAL A 98 -16.81 -2.96 10.26
CA VAL A 98 -15.71 -3.26 9.33
C VAL A 98 -15.91 -2.57 7.98
N PHE A 99 -17.12 -2.59 7.44
CA PHE A 99 -17.43 -1.97 6.16
C PHE A 99 -17.22 -0.45 6.20
N ILE A 100 -17.68 0.21 7.26
CA ILE A 100 -17.45 1.65 7.47
C ILE A 100 -15.95 1.95 7.52
N SER A 101 -15.18 1.12 8.24
CA SER A 101 -13.73 1.26 8.32
C SER A 101 -13.05 1.10 6.95
N LEU A 102 -13.47 0.12 6.14
CA LEU A 102 -12.96 -0.09 4.78
C LEU A 102 -13.25 1.10 3.87
N CYS A 103 -14.48 1.63 3.90
CA CYS A 103 -14.86 2.80 3.11
C CYS A 103 -14.02 4.03 3.47
N TYR A 104 -13.79 4.26 4.76
CA TYR A 104 -12.95 5.36 5.22
C TYR A 104 -11.50 5.22 4.76
N GLU A 105 -10.93 4.01 4.86
CA GLU A 105 -9.59 3.68 4.39
C GLU A 105 -9.42 3.88 2.87
N GLU A 106 -10.41 3.46 2.08
CA GLU A 106 -10.43 3.67 0.64
C GLU A 106 -10.55 5.15 0.29
N GLN A 107 -11.41 5.91 0.97
CA GLN A 107 -11.54 7.35 0.76
C GLN A 107 -10.22 8.08 1.01
N ILE A 108 -9.54 7.79 2.12
CA ILE A 108 -8.21 8.35 2.39
C ILE A 108 -7.23 7.97 1.29
N THR A 109 -7.21 6.70 0.89
CA THR A 109 -6.29 6.20 -0.15
C THR A 109 -6.54 6.92 -1.49
N MET A 110 -7.80 7.12 -1.86
CA MET A 110 -8.20 7.84 -3.07
C MET A 110 -7.76 9.31 -3.03
N GLN A 111 -7.92 9.97 -1.88
CA GLN A 111 -7.43 11.34 -1.69
C GLN A 111 -5.91 11.43 -1.79
N VAL A 112 -5.18 10.50 -1.17
CA VAL A 112 -3.71 10.43 -1.24
C VAL A 112 -3.25 10.23 -2.68
N ASN A 113 -3.85 9.29 -3.41
CA ASN A 113 -3.50 9.00 -4.80
C ASN A 113 -3.84 10.19 -5.72
N SER A 114 -4.99 10.84 -5.52
CA SER A 114 -5.37 12.04 -6.27
C SER A 114 -4.36 13.18 -6.06
N LEU A 115 -3.96 13.46 -4.81
CA LEU A 115 -2.97 14.48 -4.50
C LEU A 115 -1.58 14.13 -5.05
N ALA A 116 -1.15 12.87 -4.91
CA ALA A 116 0.12 12.41 -5.46
C ALA A 116 0.13 12.52 -6.99
N GLN A 117 -0.97 12.17 -7.65
CA GLN A 117 -1.10 12.26 -9.11
C GLN A 117 -1.13 13.72 -9.57
N MET A 118 -1.81 14.60 -8.83
CA MET A 118 -1.76 16.04 -9.08
C MET A 118 -0.30 16.53 -9.06
N LEU A 119 0.48 16.21 -8.03
CA LEU A 119 1.90 16.58 -7.93
C LEU A 119 2.73 16.07 -9.10
N ARG A 120 2.56 14.80 -9.50
CA ARG A 120 3.27 14.19 -10.63
C ARG A 120 2.95 14.88 -11.96
N ASN A 121 1.72 15.38 -12.12
CA ASN A 121 1.26 16.05 -13.34
C ASN A 121 1.78 17.48 -13.49
N ILE A 122 2.18 18.16 -12.40
CA ILE A 122 2.74 19.52 -12.45
C ILE A 122 4.04 19.48 -13.25
N LYS A 123 4.28 20.46 -14.13
CA LYS A 123 5.55 20.52 -14.88
C LYS A 123 6.70 20.94 -13.95
N THR A 124 7.92 20.46 -14.24
CA THR A 124 9.11 20.80 -13.43
C THR A 124 9.31 22.32 -13.30
N GLY A 125 9.09 23.08 -14.38
CA GLY A 125 9.20 24.54 -14.35
C GLY A 125 8.16 25.20 -13.45
N GLU A 126 6.94 24.66 -13.38
CA GLU A 126 5.87 25.14 -12.51
C GLU A 126 6.14 24.79 -11.05
N LEU A 127 6.69 23.60 -10.76
CA LEU A 127 7.14 23.23 -9.42
C LEU A 127 8.23 24.17 -8.90
N ILE A 128 9.24 24.50 -9.74
CA ILE A 128 10.32 25.42 -9.40
C ILE A 128 9.77 26.84 -9.18
N LYS A 129 8.91 27.32 -10.08
CA LYS A 129 8.29 28.64 -9.98
C LYS A 129 7.45 28.74 -8.70
N GLY A 130 6.60 27.76 -8.43
CA GLY A 130 5.77 27.70 -7.22
C GLY A 130 6.62 27.65 -5.94
N PHE A 131 7.71 26.88 -5.93
CA PHE A 131 8.67 26.87 -4.81
C PHE A 131 9.30 28.26 -4.58
N LEU A 132 9.77 28.93 -5.63
CA LEU A 132 10.39 30.26 -5.54
C LEU A 132 9.38 31.33 -5.07
N GLU A 133 8.16 31.31 -5.63
CA GLU A 133 7.09 32.24 -5.25
C GLU A 133 6.70 32.07 -3.77
N MET A 134 6.57 30.82 -3.31
CA MET A 134 6.28 30.53 -1.90
C MET A 134 7.45 30.89 -0.97
N ALA A 135 8.71 30.72 -1.40
CA ALA A 135 9.88 31.14 -0.62
C ALA A 135 9.98 32.66 -0.47
N VAL A 136 9.60 33.42 -1.50
CA VAL A 136 9.53 34.89 -1.47
C VAL A 136 8.39 35.37 -0.56
N TRP A 137 7.23 34.70 -0.60
CA TRP A 137 6.07 35.00 0.26
C TRP A 137 6.31 34.68 1.74
N HIS A 138 6.95 33.55 2.04
CA HIS A 138 7.23 33.11 3.42
C HIS A 138 8.15 34.08 4.17
N LYS A 139 8.97 34.86 3.46
CA LYS A 139 9.82 35.91 4.05
C LYS A 139 9.05 37.18 4.41
N LYS A 140 7.84 37.37 3.88
CA LYS A 140 7.05 38.62 4.02
C LYS A 140 5.79 38.48 4.88
N THR A 141 5.17 37.30 5.00
CA THR A 141 3.84 37.22 5.63
C THR A 141 3.55 35.81 6.17
N CYS A 142 3.43 35.69 7.50
CA CYS A 142 2.93 34.55 8.29
C CYS A 142 3.54 33.15 8.06
N GLN A 143 4.14 32.60 9.14
CA GLN A 143 4.41 31.15 9.29
C GLN A 143 3.08 30.38 9.34
N ASN A 144 2.55 30.02 8.18
CA ASN A 144 1.39 29.13 8.10
C ASN A 144 1.88 27.70 7.82
N GLU A 145 1.61 26.77 8.75
CA GLU A 145 2.00 25.36 8.66
C GLU A 145 1.54 24.71 7.34
N TYR A 146 0.41 25.14 6.78
CA TYR A 146 -0.07 24.65 5.49
C TYR A 146 0.87 24.98 4.33
N LEU A 147 1.46 26.18 4.34
CA LEU A 147 2.38 26.65 3.32
C LEU A 147 3.69 25.84 3.36
N GLU A 148 4.24 25.61 4.56
CA GLU A 148 5.46 24.80 4.75
C GLU A 148 5.28 23.36 4.28
N ASN A 149 4.13 22.74 4.56
CA ASN A 149 3.87 21.36 4.11
C ASN A 149 3.76 21.29 2.58
N THR A 150 3.11 22.27 1.95
CA THR A 150 3.00 22.34 0.49
C THR A 150 4.37 22.50 -0.18
N GLN A 151 5.22 23.39 0.36
CA GLN A 151 6.59 23.57 -0.10
C GLN A 151 7.39 22.26 0.00
N ARG A 152 7.29 21.53 1.12
CA ARG A 152 7.97 20.24 1.30
C ARG A 152 7.56 19.23 0.23
N TYR A 153 6.28 19.14 -0.13
CA TYR A 153 5.83 18.22 -1.18
C TYR A 153 6.38 18.58 -2.57
N TYR A 154 6.50 19.87 -2.89
CA TYR A 154 7.06 20.31 -4.17
C TYR A 154 8.55 19.96 -4.28
N ILE A 155 9.32 20.19 -3.20
CA ILE A 155 10.73 19.82 -3.14
C ILE A 155 10.90 18.30 -3.25
N LEU A 156 10.09 17.53 -2.51
CA LEU A 156 10.14 16.07 -2.56
C LEU A 156 9.81 15.54 -3.96
N GLU A 157 8.77 16.06 -4.61
CA GLU A 157 8.43 15.68 -5.99
C GLU A 157 9.58 16.03 -6.95
N LEU A 158 10.17 17.23 -6.85
CA LEU A 158 11.35 17.61 -7.65
C LEU A 158 12.53 16.65 -7.44
N PHE A 159 12.81 16.29 -6.19
CA PHE A 159 13.89 15.38 -5.83
C PHE A 159 13.66 13.97 -6.38
N TYR A 160 12.46 13.42 -6.20
CA TYR A 160 12.12 12.07 -6.67
C TYR A 160 11.85 11.99 -8.18
N ARG A 161 11.57 13.13 -8.83
CA ARG A 161 11.51 13.27 -10.29
C ARG A 161 12.90 13.32 -10.93
N SER A 162 13.90 13.84 -10.21
CA SER A 162 15.27 13.96 -10.72
C SER A 162 15.89 12.60 -11.08
N HIS A 163 16.62 12.57 -12.18
CA HIS A 163 17.41 11.40 -12.61
C HIS A 163 18.42 10.93 -11.56
N LEU A 164 18.85 11.83 -10.66
CA LEU A 164 19.71 11.51 -9.53
C LEU A 164 19.05 10.52 -8.57
N TRP A 165 17.74 10.60 -8.33
CA TRP A 165 17.05 9.63 -7.48
C TRP A 165 16.95 8.25 -8.12
N GLN A 166 16.75 8.18 -9.44
CA GLN A 166 16.80 6.93 -10.17
C GLN A 166 18.19 6.28 -10.07
N ALA A 167 19.26 7.08 -10.13
CA ALA A 167 20.62 6.62 -9.92
C ALA A 167 20.85 6.12 -8.48
N VAL A 168 20.41 6.86 -7.47
CA VAL A 168 20.47 6.45 -6.04
C VAL A 168 19.72 5.14 -5.80
N ARG A 169 18.53 4.97 -6.40
CA ARG A 169 17.73 3.74 -6.28
C ARG A 169 18.45 2.54 -6.91
N LYS A 170 19.07 2.71 -8.09
CA LYS A 170 19.92 1.68 -8.73
C LYS A 170 21.14 1.34 -7.88
N LEU A 171 21.78 2.34 -7.29
CA LEU A 171 22.98 2.17 -6.47
C LEU A 171 22.67 1.42 -5.17
N HIS A 172 21.56 1.74 -4.50
CA HIS A 172 21.07 0.97 -3.34
C HIS A 172 20.76 -0.50 -3.69
N GLY A 173 20.13 -0.75 -4.84
CA GLY A 173 19.89 -2.11 -5.32
C GLY A 173 21.19 -2.89 -5.54
N ALA A 174 22.16 -2.27 -6.23
CA ALA A 174 23.47 -2.88 -6.47
C ALA A 174 24.26 -3.16 -5.18
N VAL A 175 24.18 -2.27 -4.19
CA VAL A 175 24.81 -2.47 -2.87
C VAL A 175 24.13 -3.60 -2.10
N ALA A 176 22.80 -3.68 -2.13
CA ALA A 176 22.05 -4.77 -1.51
C ALA A 176 22.39 -6.13 -2.14
N ASP A 177 22.45 -6.20 -3.47
CA ASP A 177 22.86 -7.40 -4.21
C ASP A 177 24.31 -7.79 -3.92
N GLY A 178 25.22 -6.80 -3.86
CA GLY A 178 26.61 -7.01 -3.48
C GLY A 178 26.75 -7.57 -2.07
N TYR A 179 26.02 -6.99 -1.10
CA TYR A 179 26.00 -7.45 0.28
C TYR A 179 25.47 -8.89 0.40
N GLN A 180 24.37 -9.21 -0.30
CA GLN A 180 23.85 -10.58 -0.33
C GLN A 180 24.87 -11.55 -0.95
N ARG A 181 25.50 -11.21 -2.07
CA ARG A 181 26.54 -12.05 -2.70
C ARG A 181 27.73 -12.31 -1.77
N ILE A 182 28.18 -11.31 -1.02
CA ILE A 182 29.25 -11.47 -0.02
C ILE A 182 28.79 -12.38 1.12
N LYS A 183 27.58 -12.17 1.64
CA LYS A 183 27.01 -13.01 2.71
C LYS A 183 26.88 -14.47 2.27
N TYR A 184 26.32 -14.72 1.08
CA TYR A 184 26.19 -16.07 0.53
C TYR A 184 27.55 -16.72 0.26
N ARG A 185 28.53 -15.98 -0.30
CA ARG A 185 29.90 -16.49 -0.45
C ARG A 185 30.53 -16.89 0.88
N ARG A 186 30.30 -16.11 1.94
CA ARG A 186 30.83 -16.39 3.28
C ARG A 186 30.21 -17.68 3.85
N ILE A 187 28.89 -17.81 3.79
CA ILE A 187 28.17 -19.01 4.24
C ILE A 187 28.62 -20.25 3.45
N ILE A 188 28.71 -20.16 2.12
CA ILE A 188 29.19 -21.26 1.28
C ILE A 188 30.64 -21.63 1.62
N SER A 189 31.52 -20.64 1.84
CA SER A 189 32.91 -20.89 2.22
C SER A 189 33.05 -21.55 3.60
N GLU A 190 32.19 -21.19 4.55
CA GLU A 190 32.15 -21.81 5.88
C GLU A 190 31.61 -23.24 5.80
N LEU A 191 30.57 -23.48 4.99
CA LEU A 191 30.03 -24.83 4.73
C LEU A 191 31.06 -25.76 4.07
N ILE A 192 31.83 -25.25 3.09
CA ILE A 192 32.90 -26.02 2.43
C ILE A 192 34.02 -26.34 3.43
N LYS A 193 34.39 -25.39 4.30
CA LYS A 193 35.41 -25.61 5.33
C LYS A 193 34.96 -26.62 6.39
N SER A 194 33.69 -26.59 6.79
CA SER A 194 33.14 -27.58 7.74
C SER A 194 32.94 -28.95 7.13
N ALA A 195 32.75 -29.06 5.81
CA ALA A 195 32.62 -30.34 5.12
C ALA A 195 33.97 -30.99 4.76
N ALA A 196 35.06 -30.21 4.81
CA ALA A 196 36.43 -30.67 4.55
C ALA A 196 37.23 -30.96 5.83
N ALA A 197 36.64 -30.74 7.01
CA ALA A 197 37.18 -31.08 8.33
C ALA A 197 36.50 -32.34 8.86
#